data_AF-Q5MJS6-F1
#
_entry.id   AF-Q5MJS6-F1
#
_cell.length_a   1.000
_cell.length_b   1.000
_cell.length_c   1.000
_cell.angle_alpha   90.00
_cell.angle_beta   90.00
_cell.angle_gamma   90.00
#
_symmetry.space_group_name_H-M   'P 1'
#
loop_
_entity.id
_entity.type
_entity.pdbx_description
1 polymer ?
#
loop_
_entity_poly.entity_id
_entity_poly.type
_entity_poly.pdbx_seq_one_letter_code
_entity_poly.pdbx_strand_id
1 'polypeptide(L)'
;VDVEYPVFPKDKEGRALQKFLGTIRNVGLAVEAPKKSLWEAIFGEGSSFIDQMPSKVFEAFDKESYYKLTDLSKRADAINEASLSLTGITKNRAKIGNLIGAEAILYIGYQKPYTECSTENKIDAVAAGLKVAGFAASMATGKDVNTGNEPVSKPTGVRMMLIPLDATLIKVETGEVKKAVVSSPAKIFNSVGNLECPSILDSFGQGLDEAAAYIKGRLSPIVKTERIKVFVKDEDEEVKELLQEGYEEIVGETPSFKKAKEAWEKADKKAKGLSWGAKA
;
A
#
# COMPACT_ATOMS: atom_id res chain seq x y z
N VAL A 1 21.67 -6.89 -7.27
CA VAL A 1 20.55 -7.45 -6.48
C VAL A 1 19.55 -6.34 -6.26
N ASP A 2 18.28 -6.64 -6.39
CA ASP A 2 17.21 -5.69 -6.09
C ASP A 2 16.93 -5.79 -4.60
N VAL A 3 17.05 -4.65 -3.90
CA VAL A 3 16.91 -4.56 -2.46
C VAL A 3 15.67 -3.75 -2.14
N GLU A 4 14.76 -4.34 -1.39
CA GLU A 4 13.55 -3.68 -0.91
C GLU A 4 13.75 -3.19 0.51
N TYR A 5 13.54 -1.90 0.75
CA TYR A 5 13.74 -1.33 2.08
C TYR A 5 12.61 -0.36 2.47
N PRO A 6 12.24 -0.31 3.77
CA PRO A 6 11.23 0.61 4.24
C PRO A 6 11.76 2.05 4.31
N VAL A 7 10.99 2.96 3.73
CA VAL A 7 11.18 4.40 3.83
C VAL A 7 10.05 5.00 4.65
N PHE A 8 10.43 5.58 5.77
CA PHE A 8 9.52 6.31 6.65
C PHE A 8 9.47 7.80 6.26
N PRO A 9 8.30 8.46 6.36
CA PRO A 9 8.22 9.90 6.24
C PRO A 9 9.18 10.61 7.22
N LYS A 10 9.78 11.72 6.80
CA LYS A 10 10.77 12.46 7.61
C LYS A 10 10.13 13.37 8.68
N ASP A 11 8.81 13.46 8.68
CA ASP A 11 8.06 14.27 9.63
C ASP A 11 7.94 13.60 11.02
N LYS A 12 7.20 14.25 11.93
CA LYS A 12 6.99 13.73 13.29
C LYS A 12 6.19 12.41 13.28
N GLU A 13 5.25 12.27 12.36
CA GLU A 13 4.39 11.08 12.28
C GLU A 13 5.15 9.87 11.77
N GLY A 14 6.00 10.05 10.76
CA GLY A 14 6.87 9.00 10.22
C GLY A 14 7.93 8.54 11.22
N ARG A 15 8.53 9.44 12.01
CA ARG A 15 9.41 9.04 13.13
C ARG A 15 8.66 8.26 14.21
N ALA A 16 7.45 8.70 14.56
CA ALA A 16 6.60 7.98 15.51
C ALA A 16 6.18 6.61 14.97
N LEU A 17 5.92 6.52 13.65
CA LEU A 17 5.63 5.27 12.97
C LEU A 17 6.83 4.34 12.97
N GLN A 18 8.04 4.85 12.71
CA GLN A 18 9.27 4.06 12.78
C GLN A 18 9.51 3.49 14.18
N LYS A 19 9.36 4.31 15.22
CA LYS A 19 9.48 3.86 16.61
C LYS A 19 8.39 2.86 16.99
N PHE A 20 7.18 3.07 16.49
CA PHE A 20 6.09 2.13 16.70
C PHE A 20 6.40 0.81 15.98
N LEU A 21 6.66 0.81 14.68
CA LEU A 21 6.84 -0.44 13.93
C LEU A 21 8.07 -1.22 14.33
N GLY A 22 9.20 -0.58 14.63
CA GLY A 22 10.44 -1.30 14.95
C GLY A 22 10.76 -2.31 13.86
N THR A 23 10.71 -3.60 14.20
CA THR A 23 10.96 -4.74 13.29
C THR A 23 9.70 -5.41 12.74
N ILE A 24 8.50 -4.94 13.09
CA ILE A 24 7.23 -5.59 12.72
C ILE A 24 7.15 -5.79 11.20
N ARG A 25 6.99 -7.05 10.80
CA ARG A 25 6.80 -7.56 9.44
C ARG A 25 5.59 -8.48 9.34
N ASN A 26 5.40 -9.36 10.32
CA ASN A 26 4.35 -10.36 10.30
C ASN A 26 3.09 -9.80 10.96
N VAL A 27 2.05 -9.57 10.17
CA VAL A 27 0.83 -8.91 10.65
C VAL A 27 -0.38 -9.79 10.37
N GLY A 28 -1.16 -10.10 11.41
CA GLY A 28 -2.47 -10.73 11.24
C GLY A 28 -3.49 -9.68 10.79
N LEU A 29 -4.23 -9.93 9.71
CA LEU A 29 -5.34 -9.08 9.27
C LEU A 29 -6.67 -9.67 9.73
N ALA A 30 -7.39 -8.92 10.57
CA ALA A 30 -8.78 -9.19 10.90
C ALA A 30 -9.66 -8.13 10.25
N VAL A 31 -10.61 -8.57 9.43
CA VAL A 31 -11.63 -7.70 8.87
C VAL A 31 -12.95 -8.03 9.56
N GLU A 32 -13.62 -7.02 10.11
CA GLU A 32 -14.95 -7.17 10.70
C GLU A 32 -15.93 -7.71 9.64
N ALA A 33 -16.94 -8.47 10.05
CA ALA A 33 -18.02 -8.82 9.13
C ALA A 33 -18.87 -7.56 8.83
N PRO A 34 -19.17 -7.24 7.56
CA PRO A 34 -19.99 -6.09 7.24
C PRO A 34 -21.42 -6.31 7.73
N LYS A 35 -21.98 -5.32 8.43
CA LYS A 35 -23.39 -5.33 8.80
C LYS A 35 -24.22 -5.12 7.54
N LYS A 36 -25.00 -6.12 7.13
CA LYS A 36 -25.80 -6.09 5.88
C LYS A 36 -26.63 -4.81 5.74
N SER A 37 -27.29 -4.39 6.82
CA SER A 37 -28.09 -3.16 6.87
C SER A 37 -27.33 -1.86 6.53
N LEU A 38 -26.00 -1.82 6.67
CA LEU A 38 -25.19 -0.65 6.28
C LEU A 38 -24.92 -0.59 4.77
N TRP A 39 -24.96 -1.75 4.09
CA TRP A 39 -24.45 -1.91 2.73
C TRP A 39 -25.54 -2.26 1.71
N GLU A 40 -26.69 -2.78 2.16
CA GLU A 40 -27.85 -3.09 1.30
C GLU A 40 -28.39 -1.84 0.58
N ALA A 41 -28.29 -0.66 1.19
CA ALA A 41 -28.69 0.60 0.55
C ALA A 41 -27.81 0.97 -0.67
N ILE A 42 -26.61 0.37 -0.78
CA ILE A 42 -25.66 0.61 -1.88
C ILE A 42 -25.68 -0.54 -2.88
N PHE A 43 -25.64 -1.78 -2.40
CA PHE A 43 -25.50 -2.96 -3.26
C PHE A 43 -26.83 -3.68 -3.57
N GLY A 44 -27.93 -3.24 -2.98
CA GLY A 44 -29.22 -3.91 -3.04
C GLY A 44 -29.41 -4.91 -1.90
N GLU A 45 -30.68 -5.13 -1.56
CA GLU A 45 -31.09 -6.11 -0.55
C GLU A 45 -30.68 -7.53 -0.95
N GLY A 46 -30.12 -8.29 0.00
CA GLY A 46 -29.70 -9.67 -0.25
C GLY A 46 -28.47 -9.81 -1.17
N SER A 47 -27.73 -8.73 -1.41
CA SER A 47 -26.53 -8.79 -2.25
C SER A 47 -25.46 -9.72 -1.66
N SER A 48 -25.15 -10.79 -2.40
CA SER A 48 -24.09 -11.75 -2.07
C SER A 48 -22.69 -11.14 -2.12
N PHE A 49 -22.56 -9.94 -2.70
CA PHE A 49 -21.32 -9.17 -2.69
C PHE A 49 -20.91 -8.77 -1.27
N ILE A 50 -21.89 -8.46 -0.40
CA ILE A 50 -21.64 -8.03 0.99
C ILE A 50 -20.86 -9.12 1.75
N ASP A 51 -21.22 -10.38 1.54
CA ASP A 51 -20.58 -11.52 2.20
C ASP A 51 -19.13 -11.74 1.71
N GLN A 52 -18.77 -11.23 0.52
CA GLN A 52 -17.42 -11.32 -0.06
C GLN A 52 -16.51 -10.13 0.30
N MET A 53 -17.06 -9.06 0.88
CA MET A 53 -16.30 -7.84 1.17
C MET A 53 -15.06 -8.07 2.04
N PRO A 54 -15.07 -8.91 3.10
CA PRO A 54 -13.86 -9.16 3.89
C PRO A 54 -12.69 -9.69 3.05
N SER A 55 -12.98 -10.56 2.08
CA SER A 55 -11.96 -11.08 1.15
C SER A 55 -11.44 -9.98 0.23
N LYS A 56 -12.31 -9.09 -0.25
CA LYS A 56 -11.89 -7.94 -1.07
C LYS A 56 -11.06 -6.93 -0.30
N VAL A 57 -11.37 -6.69 0.97
CA VAL A 57 -10.53 -5.88 1.85
C VAL A 57 -9.17 -6.56 2.03
N PHE A 58 -9.13 -7.86 2.28
CA PHE A 58 -7.85 -8.58 2.38
C PHE A 58 -7.01 -8.41 1.10
N GLU A 59 -7.58 -8.66 -0.07
CA GLU A 59 -6.90 -8.50 -1.37
C GLU A 59 -6.31 -7.09 -1.56
N ALA A 60 -7.07 -6.04 -1.24
CA ALA A 60 -6.62 -4.65 -1.38
C ALA A 60 -5.45 -4.29 -0.43
N PHE A 61 -5.43 -4.90 0.76
CA PHE A 61 -4.37 -4.71 1.74
C PHE A 61 -3.12 -5.56 1.46
N ASP A 62 -3.28 -6.77 0.94
CA ASP A 62 -2.19 -7.68 0.58
C ASP A 62 -1.39 -7.18 -0.64
N LYS A 63 -2.04 -6.47 -1.55
CA LYS A 63 -1.39 -5.85 -2.71
C LYS A 63 -0.34 -4.81 -2.27
N GLU A 64 0.92 -5.06 -2.66
CA GLU A 64 2.05 -4.12 -2.47
C GLU A 64 2.23 -3.69 -1.00
N SER A 65 2.11 -4.64 -0.07
CA SER A 65 2.27 -4.40 1.36
C SER A 65 3.71 -4.60 1.83
N TYR A 66 4.17 -3.72 2.72
CA TYR A 66 5.38 -3.95 3.52
C TYR A 66 5.23 -5.12 4.50
N TYR A 67 3.99 -5.42 4.91
CA TYR A 67 3.71 -6.49 5.84
C TYR A 67 3.48 -7.81 5.12
N LYS A 68 3.97 -8.88 5.71
CA LYS A 68 3.51 -10.23 5.41
C LYS A 68 2.18 -10.44 6.13
N LEU A 69 1.08 -10.30 5.40
CA LEU A 69 -0.26 -10.38 5.96
C LEU A 69 -0.73 -11.83 6.07
N THR A 70 -1.31 -12.16 7.23
CA THR A 70 -1.99 -13.45 7.46
C THR A 70 -3.47 -13.19 7.68
N ASP A 71 -4.32 -13.77 6.84
CA ASP A 71 -5.77 -13.67 6.97
C ASP A 71 -6.26 -14.45 8.21
N LEU A 72 -6.75 -13.72 9.22
CA LEU A 72 -7.24 -14.35 10.45
C LEU A 72 -8.58 -15.05 10.26
N SER A 73 -9.37 -14.66 9.26
CA SER A 73 -10.67 -15.30 8.99
C SER A 73 -10.51 -16.73 8.50
N LYS A 74 -9.41 -17.02 7.79
CA LYS A 74 -9.06 -18.37 7.30
C LYS A 74 -8.51 -19.29 8.39
N ARG A 75 -8.30 -18.78 9.60
CA ARG A 75 -7.82 -19.54 10.77
C ARG A 75 -8.95 -19.84 11.75
N ALA A 76 -10.16 -20.05 11.22
CA ALA A 76 -11.36 -20.41 11.99
C ALA A 76 -11.23 -21.76 12.73
N ASP A 77 -10.29 -22.61 12.32
CA ASP A 77 -9.88 -23.83 13.02
C ASP A 77 -9.25 -23.56 14.40
N ALA A 78 -8.68 -22.37 14.57
CA ALA A 78 -7.89 -22.01 15.75
C ALA A 78 -8.37 -20.73 16.47
N ILE A 79 -9.13 -19.87 15.78
CA ILE A 79 -9.57 -18.56 16.28
C ILE A 79 -11.10 -18.47 16.15
N ASN A 80 -11.78 -18.32 17.28
CA ASN A 80 -13.23 -18.07 17.30
C ASN A 80 -13.52 -16.67 16.75
N GLU A 81 -14.56 -16.54 15.91
CA GLU A 81 -15.05 -15.29 15.31
C GLU A 81 -15.25 -14.15 16.32
N ALA A 82 -15.73 -14.44 17.53
CA ALA A 82 -15.87 -13.43 18.60
C ALA A 82 -14.52 -12.79 18.99
N SER A 83 -13.41 -13.53 18.78
CA SER A 83 -12.04 -13.06 19.02
C SER A 83 -11.51 -12.16 17.91
N LEU A 84 -12.19 -12.09 16.75
CA LEU A 84 -11.83 -11.23 15.62
C LEU A 84 -12.47 -9.84 15.69
N SER A 85 -13.33 -9.59 16.68
CA SER A 85 -13.78 -8.22 17.00
C SER A 85 -12.64 -7.38 17.58
N LEU A 86 -12.71 -6.05 17.48
CA LEU A 86 -11.68 -5.17 18.06
C LEU A 86 -11.42 -5.46 19.55
N THR A 87 -12.50 -5.66 20.33
CA THR A 87 -12.42 -6.02 21.75
C THR A 87 -11.80 -7.40 21.95
N GLY A 88 -12.21 -8.38 21.13
CA GLY A 88 -11.68 -9.73 21.14
C GLY A 88 -10.18 -9.78 20.85
N ILE A 89 -9.74 -9.06 19.82
CA ILE A 89 -8.33 -8.94 19.44
C ILE A 89 -7.55 -8.27 20.55
N THR A 90 -8.03 -7.13 21.07
CA THR A 90 -7.32 -6.39 22.13
C THR A 90 -7.07 -7.28 23.36
N LYS A 91 -8.07 -8.09 23.74
CA LYS A 91 -8.00 -9.01 24.87
C LYS A 91 -7.12 -10.24 24.59
N ASN A 92 -7.16 -10.78 23.38
CA ASN A 92 -6.51 -12.06 23.04
C ASN A 92 -5.24 -11.91 22.18
N ARG A 93 -4.76 -10.69 21.92
CA ARG A 93 -3.66 -10.39 20.98
C ARG A 93 -2.43 -11.28 21.16
N ALA A 94 -2.00 -11.53 22.41
CA ALA A 94 -0.82 -12.34 22.70
C ALA A 94 -1.02 -13.79 22.27
N LYS A 95 -2.20 -14.35 22.56
CA LYS A 95 -2.56 -15.71 22.15
C LYS A 95 -2.67 -15.82 20.63
N ILE A 96 -3.34 -14.87 19.99
CA ILE A 96 -3.51 -14.84 18.53
C ILE A 96 -2.15 -14.71 17.84
N GLY A 97 -1.33 -13.74 18.27
CA GLY A 97 -0.01 -13.48 17.73
C GLY A 97 0.91 -14.70 17.84
N ASN A 98 0.97 -15.34 19.01
CA ASN A 98 1.77 -16.56 19.19
C ASN A 98 1.30 -17.73 18.31
N LEU A 99 -0.01 -17.85 18.08
CA LEU A 99 -0.58 -18.94 17.29
C LEU A 99 -0.25 -18.84 15.79
N ILE A 100 -0.16 -17.61 15.28
CA ILE A 100 0.07 -17.35 13.85
C ILE A 100 1.47 -16.80 13.55
N GLY A 101 2.30 -16.58 14.57
CA GLY A 101 3.60 -15.92 14.43
C GLY A 101 3.51 -14.44 14.04
N ALA A 102 2.43 -13.75 14.42
CA ALA A 102 2.27 -12.32 14.13
C ALA A 102 2.83 -11.46 15.26
N GLU A 103 3.47 -10.36 14.88
CA GLU A 103 4.05 -9.35 15.76
C GLU A 103 3.06 -8.20 16.01
N ALA A 104 2.14 -7.99 15.07
CA ALA A 104 1.02 -7.07 15.21
C ALA A 104 -0.25 -7.65 14.57
N ILE A 105 -1.39 -7.08 14.96
CA ILE A 105 -2.69 -7.40 14.38
C ILE A 105 -3.28 -6.11 13.82
N LEU A 106 -3.58 -6.10 12.54
CA LEU A 106 -4.32 -5.04 11.87
C LEU A 106 -5.81 -5.41 11.88
N TYR A 107 -6.59 -4.65 12.61
CA TYR A 107 -8.05 -4.74 12.59
C TYR A 107 -8.63 -3.71 11.64
N ILE A 108 -9.56 -4.12 10.77
CA ILE A 108 -10.32 -3.25 9.87
C ILE A 108 -11.80 -3.35 10.23
N GLY A 109 -12.37 -2.23 10.68
CA GLY A 109 -13.80 -2.06 10.89
C GLY A 109 -14.46 -1.26 9.76
N TYR A 110 -15.79 -1.37 9.65
CA TYR A 110 -16.59 -0.60 8.68
C TYR A 110 -17.42 0.47 9.39
N GLN A 111 -17.49 1.65 8.78
CA GLN A 111 -18.54 2.63 9.09
C GLN A 111 -19.57 2.71 7.96
N LYS A 112 -20.56 3.60 8.12
CA LYS A 112 -21.64 3.78 7.14
C LYS A 112 -21.09 4.33 5.82
N PRO A 113 -21.19 3.58 4.71
CA PRO A 113 -20.67 4.03 3.42
C PRO A 113 -21.51 5.17 2.81
N TYR A 114 -20.92 5.88 1.85
CA TYR A 114 -21.58 6.95 1.10
C TYR A 114 -21.30 6.83 -0.39
N THR A 115 -22.33 7.04 -1.21
CA THR A 115 -22.17 7.14 -2.65
C THR A 115 -23.05 8.24 -3.24
N GLU A 116 -22.51 8.98 -4.19
CA GLU A 116 -23.20 10.04 -4.91
C GLU A 116 -22.75 10.06 -6.37
N CYS A 117 -23.66 10.37 -7.28
CA CYS A 117 -23.38 10.55 -8.69
C CYS A 117 -23.46 12.04 -9.04
N SER A 118 -22.47 12.54 -9.78
CA SER A 118 -22.48 13.89 -10.32
C SER A 118 -21.83 13.91 -11.71
N THR A 119 -21.66 15.11 -12.29
CA THR A 119 -20.96 15.31 -13.56
C THR A 119 -19.87 16.34 -13.34
N GLU A 120 -18.64 15.99 -13.74
CA GLU A 120 -17.47 16.86 -13.66
C GLU A 120 -16.76 16.92 -15.01
N ASN A 121 -16.14 18.05 -15.30
CA ASN A 121 -15.37 18.22 -16.54
C ASN A 121 -14.03 17.50 -16.41
N LYS A 122 -13.79 16.50 -17.28
CA LYS A 122 -12.55 15.71 -17.31
C LYS A 122 -11.78 15.98 -18.59
N ILE A 123 -10.45 16.08 -18.46
CA ILE A 123 -9.56 16.28 -19.59
C ILE A 123 -9.48 15.01 -20.42
N ASP A 124 -9.72 15.13 -21.71
CA ASP A 124 -9.44 14.12 -22.72
C ASP A 124 -7.96 14.26 -23.14
N ALA A 125 -7.12 13.34 -22.65
CA ALA A 125 -5.68 13.38 -22.91
C ALA A 125 -5.34 13.22 -24.40
N VAL A 126 -6.19 12.54 -25.18
CA VAL A 126 -5.99 12.38 -26.63
C VAL A 126 -6.30 13.71 -27.33
N ALA A 127 -7.44 14.32 -27.01
CA ALA A 127 -7.78 15.64 -27.54
C ALA A 127 -6.77 16.72 -27.12
N ALA A 128 -6.30 16.69 -25.87
CA ALA A 128 -5.24 17.56 -25.37
C ALA A 128 -3.94 17.38 -26.17
N GLY A 129 -3.51 16.14 -26.35
CA GLY A 129 -2.29 15.79 -27.09
C GLY A 129 -2.36 16.21 -28.55
N LEU A 130 -3.50 16.00 -29.21
CA LEU A 130 -3.74 16.45 -30.60
C LEU A 130 -3.68 17.97 -30.73
N LYS A 131 -4.25 18.74 -29.79
CA LYS A 131 -4.14 20.21 -29.83
C LYS A 131 -2.72 20.69 -29.61
N VAL A 132 -1.96 20.08 -28.71
CA VAL A 132 -0.54 20.41 -28.49
C VAL A 132 0.29 20.10 -29.74
N ALA A 133 0.09 18.93 -30.35
CA ALA A 133 0.77 18.54 -31.58
C ALA A 133 0.41 19.45 -32.76
N GLY A 134 -0.87 19.82 -32.90
CA GLY A 134 -1.35 20.75 -33.92
C GLY A 134 -0.74 22.14 -33.76
N PHE A 135 -0.67 22.64 -32.53
CA PHE A 135 -0.02 23.92 -32.23
C PHE A 135 1.47 23.89 -32.60
N ALA A 136 2.21 22.85 -32.18
CA ALA A 136 3.62 22.69 -32.51
C ALA A 136 3.86 22.58 -34.03
N ALA A 137 3.03 21.81 -34.74
CA ALA A 137 3.09 21.69 -36.19
C ALA A 137 2.76 23.01 -36.91
N SER A 138 1.83 23.80 -36.38
CA SER A 138 1.47 25.11 -36.92
C SER A 138 2.62 26.11 -36.76
N MET A 139 3.30 26.10 -35.61
CA MET A 139 4.51 26.88 -35.39
C MET A 139 5.66 26.47 -36.32
N ALA A 140 5.83 25.17 -36.58
CA ALA A 140 6.92 24.66 -37.42
C ALA A 140 6.68 24.91 -38.92
N THR A 141 5.43 24.88 -39.38
CA THR A 141 5.07 24.98 -40.81
C THR A 141 4.54 26.34 -41.22
N GLY A 142 4.22 27.23 -40.27
CA GLY A 142 3.62 28.54 -40.51
C GLY A 142 2.18 28.47 -41.07
N LYS A 143 1.56 27.29 -41.07
CA LYS A 143 0.18 27.06 -41.51
C LYS A 143 -0.65 26.55 -40.35
N ASP A 144 -1.86 27.05 -40.20
CA ASP A 144 -2.79 26.54 -39.19
C ASP A 144 -3.13 25.07 -39.47
N VAL A 145 -2.70 24.19 -38.56
CA VAL A 145 -3.02 22.76 -38.61
C VAL A 145 -4.27 22.53 -37.76
N ASN A 146 -5.41 22.35 -38.43
CA ASN A 146 -6.67 22.01 -37.77
C ASN A 146 -6.61 20.56 -37.25
N THR A 147 -6.55 20.40 -35.93
CA THR A 147 -6.49 19.09 -35.25
C THR A 147 -7.85 18.62 -34.73
N GLY A 148 -8.93 19.24 -35.19
CA GLY A 148 -10.31 18.93 -34.82
C GLY A 148 -10.87 19.87 -33.76
N ASN A 149 -12.21 20.01 -33.74
CA ASN A 149 -12.94 20.89 -32.83
C ASN A 149 -13.34 20.23 -31.50
N GLU A 150 -12.85 19.02 -31.21
CA GLU A 150 -13.21 18.37 -29.97
C GLU A 150 -12.74 19.18 -28.75
N PRO A 151 -13.61 19.41 -27.76
CA PRO A 151 -13.22 20.10 -26.55
C PRO A 151 -12.23 19.24 -25.76
N VAL A 152 -11.16 19.88 -25.28
CA VAL A 152 -10.11 19.23 -24.45
C VAL A 152 -10.67 18.75 -23.12
N SER A 153 -11.73 19.39 -22.65
CA SER A 153 -12.43 19.03 -21.44
C SER A 153 -13.86 18.66 -21.80
N LYS A 154 -14.26 17.44 -21.44
CA LYS A 154 -15.61 16.91 -21.71
C LYS A 154 -16.33 16.68 -20.38
N PRO A 155 -17.61 17.08 -20.25
CA PRO A 155 -18.41 16.71 -19.10
C PRO A 155 -18.47 15.18 -19.01
N THR A 156 -18.18 14.63 -17.85
CA THR A 156 -18.05 13.20 -17.61
C THR A 156 -18.74 12.84 -16.30
N GLY A 157 -19.52 11.76 -16.30
CA GLY A 157 -20.16 11.21 -15.12
C GLY A 157 -19.12 10.76 -14.11
N VAL A 158 -19.31 11.13 -12.85
CA VAL A 158 -18.43 10.78 -11.74
C VAL A 158 -19.26 10.18 -10.62
N ARG A 159 -18.74 9.11 -10.00
CA ARG A 159 -19.27 8.58 -8.76
C ARG A 159 -18.29 8.93 -7.64
N MET A 160 -18.79 9.66 -6.64
CA MET A 160 -18.11 9.77 -5.36
C MET A 160 -18.48 8.54 -4.53
N MET A 161 -17.47 7.85 -4.01
CA MET A 161 -17.63 6.65 -3.18
C MET A 161 -16.74 6.78 -1.95
N LEU A 162 -17.35 6.83 -0.77
CA LEU A 162 -16.63 6.72 0.51
C LEU A 162 -16.85 5.32 1.06
N ILE A 163 -15.74 4.59 1.21
CA ILE A 163 -15.67 3.34 1.96
C ILE A 163 -14.93 3.65 3.26
N PRO A 164 -15.64 4.01 4.33
CA PRO A 164 -15.01 4.44 5.56
C PRO A 164 -14.54 3.20 6.32
N LEU A 165 -13.23 2.97 6.22
CA LEU A 165 -12.53 1.92 6.94
C LEU A 165 -11.86 2.50 8.17
N ASP A 166 -12.11 1.87 9.32
CA ASP A 166 -11.41 2.14 10.57
C ASP A 166 -10.31 1.10 10.77
N ALA A 167 -9.07 1.49 10.54
CA ALA A 167 -7.92 0.63 10.76
C ALA A 167 -7.30 0.86 12.13
N THR A 168 -7.07 -0.23 12.86
CA THR A 168 -6.33 -0.23 14.13
C THR A 168 -5.22 -1.28 14.07
N LEU A 169 -3.97 -0.83 14.05
CA LEU A 169 -2.78 -1.68 14.15
C LEU A 169 -2.40 -1.82 15.61
N ILE A 170 -2.39 -3.04 16.13
CA ILE A 170 -2.19 -3.38 17.54
C ILE A 170 -0.93 -4.22 17.67
N LYS A 171 0.05 -3.77 18.46
CA LYS A 171 1.21 -4.59 18.79
C LYS A 171 0.81 -5.77 19.65
N VAL A 172 1.25 -6.97 19.28
CA VAL A 172 0.94 -8.19 20.04
C VAL A 172 1.56 -8.13 21.43
N GLU A 173 2.84 -7.79 21.53
CA GLU A 173 3.59 -7.78 22.79
C GLU A 173 3.06 -6.71 23.76
N THR A 174 3.05 -5.44 23.34
CA THR A 174 2.79 -4.32 24.24
C THR A 174 1.31 -3.91 24.29
N GLY A 175 0.53 -4.21 23.26
CA GLY A 175 -0.83 -3.70 23.10
C GLY A 175 -0.92 -2.23 22.70
N GLU A 176 0.21 -1.58 22.40
CA GLU A 176 0.21 -0.23 21.81
C GLU A 176 -0.55 -0.24 20.49
N VAL A 177 -1.27 0.86 20.21
CA VAL A 177 -2.11 0.98 19.03
C VAL A 177 -1.75 2.18 18.16
N LYS A 178 -1.86 2.03 16.85
CA LYS A 178 -1.96 3.13 15.88
C LYS A 178 -3.24 2.98 15.06
N LYS A 179 -3.86 4.11 14.75
CA LYS A 179 -5.14 4.15 14.04
C LYS A 179 -5.05 4.99 12.77
N ALA A 180 -5.82 4.59 11.76
CA ALA A 180 -6.07 5.38 10.56
C ALA A 180 -7.55 5.24 10.19
N VAL A 181 -8.18 6.34 9.80
CA VAL A 181 -9.59 6.38 9.43
C VAL A 181 -9.71 7.02 8.07
N VAL A 182 -10.38 6.34 7.15
CA VAL A 182 -10.66 6.89 5.81
C VAL A 182 -11.90 7.76 5.88
N SER A 183 -11.71 9.07 5.68
CA SER A 183 -12.80 10.06 5.79
C SER A 183 -13.12 10.77 4.47
N SER A 184 -12.35 10.51 3.40
CA SER A 184 -12.49 11.22 2.12
C SER A 184 -13.01 10.28 1.04
N PRO A 185 -14.04 10.68 0.26
CA PRO A 185 -14.56 9.87 -0.82
C PRO A 185 -13.56 9.81 -1.99
N ALA A 186 -13.43 8.63 -2.57
CA ALA A 186 -12.79 8.43 -3.86
C ALA A 186 -13.65 9.05 -4.96
N LYS A 187 -13.01 9.66 -5.96
CA LYS A 187 -13.68 10.17 -7.18
C LYS A 187 -13.41 9.24 -8.35
N ILE A 188 -14.43 8.48 -8.74
CA ILE A 188 -14.34 7.54 -9.85
C ILE A 188 -15.02 8.15 -11.06
N PHE A 189 -14.27 8.36 -12.13
CA PHE A 189 -14.79 8.93 -13.37
C PHE A 189 -15.13 7.83 -14.36
N ASN A 190 -16.18 8.04 -15.14
CA ASN A 190 -16.47 7.22 -16.31
C ASN A 190 -15.46 7.50 -17.44
N SER A 191 -15.63 6.81 -18.58
CA SER A 191 -14.97 7.16 -19.84
C SER A 191 -15.22 8.62 -20.18
N VAL A 192 -14.18 9.33 -20.63
CA VAL A 192 -14.24 10.78 -20.87
C VAL A 192 -15.34 11.10 -21.88
N GLY A 193 -16.27 11.99 -21.51
CA GLY A 193 -17.44 12.35 -22.31
C GLY A 193 -18.67 11.46 -22.10
N ASN A 194 -18.55 10.36 -21.36
CA ASN A 194 -19.72 9.58 -20.93
C ASN A 194 -20.31 10.24 -19.67
N LEU A 195 -21.57 10.68 -19.75
CA LEU A 195 -22.29 11.34 -18.65
C LEU A 195 -22.92 10.35 -17.66
N GLU A 196 -22.98 9.06 -18.00
CA GLU A 196 -23.54 8.04 -17.13
C GLU A 196 -22.70 7.90 -15.86
N CYS A 197 -23.37 7.69 -14.73
CA CYS A 197 -22.68 7.45 -13.49
C CYS A 197 -21.96 6.09 -13.52
N PRO A 198 -20.68 6.02 -13.12
CA PRO A 198 -19.95 4.77 -13.01
C PRO A 198 -20.69 3.68 -12.23
N SER A 199 -20.44 2.42 -12.59
CA SER A 199 -20.96 1.24 -11.90
C SER A 199 -20.58 1.26 -10.42
N ILE A 200 -21.52 0.84 -9.55
CA ILE A 200 -21.30 0.77 -8.10
C ILE A 200 -20.17 -0.21 -7.76
N LEU A 201 -20.12 -1.37 -8.42
CA LEU A 201 -19.14 -2.41 -8.13
C LEU A 201 -17.72 -1.97 -8.54
N ASP A 202 -17.57 -1.38 -9.73
CA ASP A 202 -16.28 -0.88 -10.21
C ASP A 202 -15.79 0.28 -9.33
N SER A 203 -16.71 1.18 -8.96
CA SER A 203 -16.39 2.30 -8.08
C SER A 203 -16.04 1.84 -6.67
N PHE A 204 -16.66 0.77 -6.19
CA PHE A 204 -16.30 0.17 -4.91
C PHE A 204 -14.89 -0.41 -4.95
N GLY A 205 -14.54 -1.17 -6.00
CA GLY A 205 -13.19 -1.73 -6.15
C GLY A 205 -12.11 -0.63 -6.13
N GLN A 206 -12.28 0.41 -6.93
CA GLN A 206 -11.36 1.55 -6.95
C GLN A 206 -11.33 2.33 -5.63
N GLY A 207 -12.50 2.59 -5.04
CA GLY A 207 -12.59 3.27 -3.75
C GLY A 207 -11.96 2.46 -2.61
N LEU A 208 -12.02 1.13 -2.67
CA LEU A 208 -11.41 0.25 -1.69
C LEU A 208 -9.89 0.24 -1.84
N ASP A 209 -9.38 0.20 -3.07
CA ASP A 209 -7.95 0.32 -3.35
C ASP A 209 -7.41 1.67 -2.83
N GLU A 210 -8.13 2.77 -3.03
CA GLU A 210 -7.75 4.10 -2.53
C GLU A 210 -7.80 4.17 -1.00
N ALA A 211 -8.84 3.60 -0.38
CA ALA A 211 -8.98 3.50 1.08
C ALA A 211 -7.84 2.67 1.70
N ALA A 212 -7.52 1.52 1.11
CA ALA A 212 -6.42 0.66 1.53
C ALA A 212 -5.06 1.37 1.36
N ALA A 213 -4.84 2.05 0.24
CA ALA A 213 -3.63 2.84 -0.01
C ALA A 213 -3.48 3.97 1.02
N TYR A 214 -4.57 4.67 1.36
CA TYR A 214 -4.57 5.69 2.42
C TYR A 214 -4.15 5.10 3.76
N ILE A 215 -4.76 3.99 4.17
CA ILE A 215 -4.43 3.34 5.45
C ILE A 215 -2.98 2.86 5.47
N LYS A 216 -2.51 2.22 4.39
CA LYS A 216 -1.12 1.81 4.23
C LYS A 216 -0.18 3.02 4.36
N GLY A 217 -0.46 4.13 3.70
CA GLY A 217 0.34 5.37 3.82
C GLY A 217 0.43 5.94 5.24
N ARG A 218 -0.51 5.60 6.14
CA ARG A 218 -0.52 6.06 7.54
C ARG A 218 0.06 5.03 8.52
N LEU A 219 -0.10 3.74 8.23
CA LEU A 219 0.21 2.65 9.14
C LEU A 219 1.43 1.81 8.72
N SER A 220 1.89 1.89 7.47
CA SER A 220 3.07 1.18 6.96
C SER A 220 4.09 2.16 6.37
N PRO A 221 5.39 1.80 6.33
CA PRO A 221 6.36 2.53 5.54
C PRO A 221 6.14 2.31 4.04
N ILE A 222 6.76 3.16 3.23
CA ILE A 222 6.81 2.99 1.77
C ILE A 222 7.96 2.04 1.46
N VAL A 223 7.71 0.96 0.72
CA VAL A 223 8.78 0.08 0.24
C VAL A 223 9.42 0.71 -1.00
N LYS A 224 10.74 0.88 -0.97
CA LYS A 224 11.52 1.26 -2.16
C LYS A 224 12.40 0.11 -2.60
N THR A 225 12.42 -0.11 -3.90
CA THR A 225 13.32 -1.07 -4.55
C THR A 225 14.49 -0.32 -5.15
N GLU A 226 15.71 -0.67 -4.76
CA GLU A 226 16.94 -0.17 -5.38
C GLU A 226 17.79 -1.31 -5.92
N ARG A 227 18.31 -1.12 -7.13
CA ARG A 227 19.20 -2.06 -7.77
C ARG A 227 20.63 -1.75 -7.40
N ILE A 228 21.23 -2.60 -6.58
CA ILE A 228 22.60 -2.43 -6.08
C ILE A 228 23.52 -3.47 -6.71
N LYS A 229 24.72 -3.05 -7.11
CA LYS A 229 25.80 -3.96 -7.50
C LYS A 229 26.57 -4.33 -6.23
N VAL A 230 26.61 -5.61 -5.90
CA VAL A 230 27.31 -6.11 -4.71
C VAL A 230 28.31 -7.17 -5.15
N PHE A 231 29.50 -7.14 -4.57
CA PHE A 231 30.56 -8.12 -4.79
C PHE A 231 30.79 -8.88 -3.51
N VAL A 232 30.60 -10.20 -3.54
CA VAL A 232 30.73 -11.10 -2.38
C VAL A 232 31.92 -12.07 -2.51
N LYS A 233 32.79 -11.84 -3.50
CA LYS A 233 33.92 -12.72 -3.80
C LYS A 233 35.21 -11.94 -3.60
N ASP A 234 36.12 -12.53 -2.84
CA ASP A 234 37.50 -12.08 -2.66
C ASP A 234 38.42 -13.30 -2.50
N GLU A 235 39.72 -13.12 -2.73
CA GLU A 235 40.73 -14.17 -2.50
C GLU A 235 41.09 -14.28 -1.01
N ASP A 236 40.94 -13.19 -0.25
CA ASP A 236 41.10 -13.17 1.19
C ASP A 236 39.78 -13.59 1.87
N GLU A 237 39.80 -14.70 2.61
CA GLU A 237 38.61 -15.29 3.23
C GLU A 237 38.00 -14.35 4.29
N GLU A 238 38.81 -13.56 5.01
CA GLU A 238 38.30 -12.60 6.00
C GLU A 238 37.65 -11.38 5.33
N VAL A 239 38.15 -10.95 4.16
CA VAL A 239 37.53 -9.89 3.36
C VAL A 239 36.21 -10.38 2.77
N LYS A 240 36.20 -11.62 2.26
CA LYS A 240 35.01 -12.28 1.73
C LYS A 240 33.91 -12.41 2.79
N GLU A 241 34.24 -12.80 4.02
CA GLU A 241 33.28 -12.85 5.13
C GLU A 241 32.64 -11.47 5.39
N LEU A 242 33.43 -10.40 5.43
CA LEU A 242 32.91 -9.04 5.64
C LEU A 242 32.04 -8.54 4.47
N LEU A 243 32.39 -8.91 3.24
CA LEU A 243 31.58 -8.61 2.06
C LEU A 243 30.24 -9.36 2.09
N GLN A 244 30.27 -10.62 2.54
CA GLN A 244 29.08 -11.46 2.73
C GLN A 244 28.19 -10.93 3.87
N GLU A 245 28.77 -10.50 5.00
CA GLU A 245 28.04 -9.86 6.11
C GLU A 245 27.29 -8.62 5.61
N GLY A 246 27.96 -7.75 4.86
CA GLY A 246 27.31 -6.57 4.30
C GLY A 246 26.22 -6.90 3.27
N TYR A 247 26.40 -7.97 2.49
CA TYR A 247 25.37 -8.49 1.59
C TYR A 247 24.14 -9.01 2.36
N GLU A 248 24.34 -9.77 3.43
CA GLU A 248 23.25 -10.29 4.26
C GLU A 248 22.48 -9.18 4.97
N GLU A 249 23.17 -8.11 5.39
CA GLU A 249 22.54 -6.92 5.98
C GLU A 249 21.63 -6.16 5.01
N ILE A 250 21.74 -6.33 3.68
CA ILE A 250 20.82 -5.73 2.69
C ILE A 250 19.85 -6.72 2.06
N VAL A 251 20.09 -8.03 2.16
CA VAL A 251 19.17 -9.07 1.63
C VAL A 251 18.31 -9.70 2.73
N GLY A 252 18.65 -9.49 4.00
CA GLY A 252 17.86 -9.97 5.14
C GLY A 252 16.49 -9.28 5.29
N GLU A 253 15.68 -9.75 6.23
CA GLU A 253 14.28 -9.29 6.43
C GLU A 253 14.18 -7.80 6.81
N THR A 254 15.23 -7.24 7.42
CA THR A 254 15.36 -5.82 7.74
C THR A 254 16.63 -5.22 7.13
N PRO A 255 16.61 -4.84 5.83
CA PRO A 255 17.77 -4.29 5.17
C PRO A 255 18.28 -3.02 5.85
N SER A 256 19.58 -2.97 6.09
CA SER A 256 20.28 -1.84 6.71
C SER A 256 21.49 -1.45 5.89
N PHE A 257 21.31 -0.51 4.97
CA PHE A 257 22.43 0.05 4.19
C PHE A 257 23.52 0.65 5.05
N LYS A 258 23.18 1.14 6.25
CA LYS A 258 24.17 1.68 7.17
C LYS A 258 25.09 0.58 7.69
N LYS A 259 24.53 -0.54 8.16
CA LYS A 259 25.33 -1.67 8.66
C LYS A 259 26.10 -2.35 7.54
N ALA A 260 25.47 -2.53 6.37
CA ALA A 260 26.16 -3.05 5.20
C ALA A 260 27.34 -2.17 4.79
N LYS A 261 27.16 -0.84 4.79
CA LYS A 261 28.26 0.11 4.58
C LYS A 261 29.37 -0.03 5.62
N GLU A 262 29.04 -0.19 6.90
CA GLU A 262 30.04 -0.39 7.96
C GLU A 262 30.82 -1.71 7.76
N ALA A 263 30.16 -2.79 7.33
CA ALA A 263 30.81 -4.06 7.01
C ALA A 263 31.74 -3.92 5.78
N TRP A 264 31.28 -3.27 4.71
CA TRP A 264 32.10 -3.02 3.52
C TRP A 264 33.27 -2.07 3.78
N GLU A 265 33.10 -1.03 4.61
CA GLU A 265 34.22 -0.17 5.03
C GLU A 265 35.27 -0.92 5.86
N LYS A 266 34.87 -1.92 6.66
CA LYS A 266 35.83 -2.81 7.34
C LYS A 266 36.54 -3.71 6.33
N ALA A 267 35.82 -4.24 5.34
CA ALA A 267 36.40 -5.05 4.26
C ALA A 267 37.46 -4.24 3.49
N ASP A 268 37.16 -2.99 3.12
CA ASP A 268 38.08 -2.13 2.36
C ASP A 268 39.35 -1.78 3.16
N LYS A 269 39.20 -1.45 4.45
CA LYS A 269 40.33 -1.21 5.36
C LYS A 269 41.22 -2.45 5.46
N LYS A 270 40.63 -3.65 5.51
CA LYS A 270 41.38 -4.90 5.63
C LYS A 270 42.07 -5.28 4.33
N ALA A 271 41.39 -5.09 3.21
CA ALA A 271 41.96 -5.24 1.87
C ALA A 271 42.96 -4.14 1.49
N LYS A 272 43.14 -3.09 2.32
CA LYS A 272 43.99 -1.91 2.05
C LYS A 272 43.69 -1.25 0.70
N GLY A 273 42.43 -1.28 0.27
CA GLY A 273 41.99 -0.75 -1.03
C GLY A 273 42.42 -1.57 -2.26
N LEU A 274 42.89 -2.81 -2.09
CA LEU A 274 43.25 -3.73 -3.18
C LEU A 274 42.06 -4.57 -3.66
N SER A 275 41.04 -4.77 -2.81
CA SER A 275 39.81 -5.45 -3.20
C SER A 275 38.91 -4.50 -3.99
N TRP A 276 38.67 -4.83 -5.26
CA TRP A 276 37.70 -4.08 -6.07
C TRP A 276 36.26 -4.26 -5.56
N GLY A 277 35.97 -5.41 -4.94
CA GLY A 277 34.66 -5.69 -4.34
C GLY A 277 34.36 -4.86 -3.10
N ALA A 278 35.38 -4.52 -2.31
CA ALA A 278 35.24 -3.68 -1.11
C ALA A 278 35.19 -2.16 -1.41
N LYS A 279 35.63 -1.75 -2.60
CA LYS A 279 35.63 -0.34 -3.05
C LYS A 279 34.33 0.14 -3.68
N ALA A 280 33.48 -0.78 -4.14
CA ALA A 280 32.25 -0.49 -4.90
C ALA A 280 31.06 -0.19 -4.01
#